data_AF-A0A2G2Z287-F1
#
_entry.id   AF-A0A2G2Z287-F1
#
_cell.length_a   1.000
_cell.length_b   1.000
_cell.length_c   1.000
_cell.angle_alpha   90.00
_cell.angle_beta   90.00
_cell.angle_gamma   90.00
#
_symmetry.space_group_name_H-M   'P 1'
#
loop_
_entity.id
_entity.type
_entity.pdbx_description
1 polymer ?
#
loop_
_entity_poly.entity_id
_entity_poly.type
_entity_poly.pdbx_seq_one_letter_code
_entity_poly.pdbx_strand_id
1 'polypeptide(L)' 'MASTIPAAHQLVNHRHILVNGHIVDIPSYRCKPQDSSTAKDEQKFRALIQISIDSSPHEELPNHLTLHPFIYKGLVN' A
#
# COMPACT_ATOMS: atom_id res chain seq x y z
N MET A 1 -3.27 -2.35 4.39
CA MET A 1 -1.92 -2.54 3.84
C MET A 1 -1.24 -3.58 4.72
N ALA A 2 -0.32 -4.37 4.16
CA ALA A 2 0.10 -5.67 4.72
C ALA A 2 0.48 -5.64 6.22
N SER A 3 0.15 -6.71 6.94
CA SER A 3 0.35 -6.83 8.39
C SER A 3 1.82 -6.95 8.81
N THR A 4 2.74 -7.25 7.90
CA THR A 4 4.18 -7.40 8.18
C THR A 4 5.04 -6.81 7.07
N ILE A 5 6.26 -6.38 7.40
CA ILE A 5 7.24 -5.85 6.43
C ILE A 5 7.59 -6.88 5.33
N PRO A 6 7.87 -8.17 5.64
CA PRO A 6 8.13 -9.17 4.61
C PRO A 6 6.95 -9.39 3.66
N ALA A 7 5.70 -9.37 4.19
CA ALA A 7 4.51 -9.44 3.36
C ALA A 7 4.40 -8.22 2.43
N ALA A 8 4.69 -7.01 2.93
CA ALA A 8 4.73 -5.82 2.09
C ALA A 8 5.77 -5.93 0.96
N HIS A 9 6.98 -6.45 1.25
CA HIS A 9 8.01 -6.70 0.23
C HIS A 9 7.53 -7.70 -0.82
N GLN A 10 6.81 -8.74 -0.42
CA GLN A 10 6.22 -9.70 -1.36
C GLN A 10 5.25 -8.99 -2.32
N LEU A 11 4.37 -8.12 -1.81
CA LEU A 11 3.43 -7.39 -2.66
C LEU A 11 4.14 -6.48 -3.67
N VAL A 12 5.21 -5.81 -3.25
CA VAL A 12 6.02 -4.97 -4.14
C VAL A 12 6.70 -5.84 -5.20
N ASN A 13 7.49 -6.85 -4.81
CA ASN A 13 8.21 -7.73 -5.74
C ASN A 13 7.28 -8.42 -6.75
N HIS A 14 6.05 -8.76 -6.35
CA HIS A 14 5.05 -9.38 -7.20
C HIS A 14 4.22 -8.40 -8.06
N ARG A 15 4.63 -7.12 -8.15
CA ARG A 15 4.01 -6.10 -9.02
C ARG A 15 2.56 -5.79 -8.69
N HIS A 16 2.19 -5.89 -7.42
CA HIS A 16 0.84 -5.55 -6.96
C HIS A 16 0.70 -4.07 -6.57
N ILE A 17 1.81 -3.33 -6.46
CA ILE A 17 1.83 -1.92 -6.04
C ILE A 17 2.09 -1.01 -7.23
N LEU A 18 1.29 0.05 -7.32
CA LEU A 18 1.43 1.15 -8.27
C LEU A 18 1.81 2.41 -7.51
N VAL A 19 2.83 3.14 -7.95
CA VAL A 19 3.15 4.49 -7.47
C VAL A 19 2.86 5.47 -8.59
N ASN A 20 1.98 6.44 -8.35
CA ASN A 20 1.51 7.41 -9.34
C ASN A 20 1.01 6.76 -10.65
N GLY A 21 0.40 5.58 -10.55
CA GLY A 21 -0.10 4.82 -11.69
C GLY A 21 0.92 3.94 -12.41
N HIS A 22 2.20 3.97 -12.01
CA HIS A 22 3.26 3.13 -12.56
C HIS A 22 3.58 1.95 -11.65
N ILE A 23 3.84 0.77 -12.23
CA ILE A 23 4.22 -0.43 -11.46
C ILE A 23 5.59 -0.18 -10.84
N VAL A 24 5.69 -0.42 -9.52
CA VAL A 24 6.95 -0.40 -8.78
C VAL A 24 7.14 -1.77 -8.14
N ASP A 25 8.21 -2.47 -8.53
CA ASP A 25 8.57 -3.81 -8.03
C ASP A 25 9.87 -3.83 -7.21
N ILE A 26 10.34 -2.66 -6.78
CA ILE A 26 11.56 -2.50 -5.98
C ILE A 26 11.15 -2.08 -4.56
N PRO A 27 11.29 -2.95 -3.54
CA PRO A 27 10.93 -2.63 -2.15
C PRO A 27 11.74 -1.47 -1.55
N SER A 28 12.96 -1.25 -2.07
CA SER A 28 13.81 -0.13 -1.68
C SER A 28 13.50 1.17 -2.43
N TYR A 29 12.40 1.25 -3.17
CA TYR A 29 11.95 2.48 -3.81
C TYR A 29 11.73 3.58 -2.76
N ARG A 30 12.34 4.74 -2.98
CA ARG A 30 12.16 5.90 -2.10
C ARG A 30 10.96 6.71 -2.59
N CYS A 31 9.86 6.65 -1.85
CA CYS A 31 8.72 7.52 -2.07
C CYS A 31 9.11 9.00 -1.88
N LYS A 32 8.61 9.84 -2.76
CA LYS A 32 8.74 11.30 -2.69
C LYS A 32 7.48 11.90 -2.03
N PRO A 33 7.58 13.13 -1.50
CA PRO A 33 6.39 13.87 -1.09
C PRO A 33 5.40 13.96 -2.26
N GLN A 34 4.11 13.86 -1.93
CA GLN A 34 2.96 13.82 -2.85
C GLN A 34 2.83 12.54 -3.68
N ASP A 35 3.70 11.54 -3.49
CA ASP A 35 3.53 10.24 -4.15
C ASP A 35 2.27 9.55 -3.64
N SER A 36 1.55 8.96 -4.60
CA SER A 36 0.36 8.16 -4.34
C SER A 36 0.60 6.68 -4.63
N SER A 37 0.54 5.86 -3.60
CA SER A 37 0.65 4.41 -3.72
C SER A 37 -0.75 3.78 -3.80
N THR A 38 -1.03 3.03 -4.85
CA THR A 38 -2.32 2.37 -5.05
C THR A 38 -2.12 0.87 -5.27
N ALA A 39 -3.10 0.09 -4.83
CA ALA A 39 -3.18 -1.32 -5.14
C ALA A 39 -3.59 -1.54 -6.62
N LYS A 40 -2.96 -2.50 -7.30
CA LYS A 40 -3.41 -2.94 -8.62
C LYS A 40 -4.80 -3.58 -8.53
N ASP A 41 -5.63 -3.38 -9.56
CA ASP A 41 -6.99 -3.93 -9.62
C ASP A 41 -6.98 -5.44 -9.93
N GLU A 42 -6.68 -6.24 -8.91
CA GLU A 42 -6.83 -7.70 -8.96
C GLU A 42 -7.69 -8.14 -7.77
N GLN A 43 -8.80 -8.81 -8.04
CA GLN A 43 -9.80 -9.18 -7.01
C GLN A 43 -9.18 -9.96 -5.83
N LYS A 44 -8.28 -10.91 -6.13
CA LYS A 44 -7.57 -11.71 -5.12
C LYS A 44 -6.70 -10.82 -4.22
N PHE A 45 -6.08 -9.80 -4.79
CA PHE A 45 -5.20 -8.89 -4.07
C PHE A 45 -5.98 -7.91 -3.18
N ARG A 46 -7.10 -7.38 -3.69
CA ARG A 46 -8.01 -6.51 -2.91
C ARG A 46 -8.49 -7.21 -1.63
N ALA A 47 -8.82 -8.51 -1.71
CA ALA A 47 -9.23 -9.29 -0.54
C ALA A 47 -8.12 -9.39 0.53
N LEU A 48 -6.87 -9.62 0.12
CA LEU A 48 -5.72 -9.67 1.03
C LEU A 48 -5.46 -8.32 1.71
N ILE A 49 -5.58 -7.22 0.95
CA ILE A 49 -5.45 -5.88 1.51
C ILE A 49 -6.56 -5.58 2.51
N GLN A 50 -7.81 -5.93 2.18
CA GLN A 50 -8.95 -5.70 3.06
C GLN A 50 -8.75 -6.40 4.41
N ILE A 51 -8.39 -7.69 4.40
CA ILE A 51 -8.06 -8.46 5.62
C ILE A 51 -6.95 -7.77 6.42
N SER A 52 -5.90 -7.27 5.75
CA SER A 52 -4.81 -6.58 6.44
C SER A 52 -5.23 -5.26 7.09
N ILE A 53 -6.16 -4.52 6.48
CA ILE A 53 -6.69 -3.25 7.03
C ILE A 53 -7.61 -3.56 8.22
N ASP A 54 -8.49 -4.55 8.07
CA ASP A 54 -9.45 -4.93 9.11
C ASP A 54 -8.77 -5.55 10.34
N SER A 55 -7.63 -6.22 10.15
CA SER A 55 -6.85 -6.84 11.23
C SER A 55 -5.84 -5.92 11.88
N SER A 56 -5.50 -4.78 11.28
CA SER A 56 -4.55 -3.84 11.90
C SER A 56 -5.23 -3.12 13.06
N PRO A 57 -4.64 -3.12 14.28
CA PRO A 57 -5.08 -2.19 15.31
C PRO A 57 -4.97 -0.79 14.72
N HIS A 58 -5.96 0.05 14.98
CA HIS A 58 -6.06 1.41 14.46
C HIS A 58 -4.98 2.30 15.13
N GLU A 59 -3.71 2.00 14.90
CA GLU A 59 -2.60 2.87 15.26
C GLU A 59 -2.81 4.18 14.52
N GLU A 60 -2.69 5.29 15.24
CA GLU A 60 -2.83 6.61 14.66
C GLU A 60 -1.80 6.75 13.53
N LEU A 61 -2.29 6.88 12.31
CA LEU A 61 -1.44 7.08 11.15
C LEU A 61 -0.58 8.33 11.39
N PRO A 62 0.73 8.29 11.09
CA PRO A 62 1.57 9.47 11.18
C PRO A 62 1.00 10.63 10.34
N ASN A 63 1.14 11.88 10.82
CA ASN A 63 0.60 13.07 10.15
C ASN A 63 1.06 13.26 8.68
N HIS A 64 2.21 12.68 8.32
CA HIS A 64 2.76 12.76 6.96
C HIS A 64 2.26 11.65 6.03
N LEU A 65 1.34 10.79 6.48
CA LEU A 65 0.75 9.72 5.69
C LEU A 65 -0.77 9.80 5.74
N THR A 66 -1.40 9.70 4.58
CA THR A 66 -2.86 9.65 4.45
C THR A 66 -3.27 8.33 3.83
N LEU A 67 -4.24 7.63 4.42
CA LEU A 67 -4.83 6.40 3.89
C LEU A 67 -6.28 6.64 3.49
N HIS A 68 -6.63 6.26 2.26
CA HIS A 68 -8.01 6.19 1.77
C HIS A 68 -8.44 4.73 1.63
N PRO A 69 -9.20 4.17 2.59
CA PRO A 69 -9.55 2.75 2.64
C PRO A 69 -10.35 2.27 1.42
N PHE A 70 -11.34 3.04 0.97
CA PHE A 70 -12.24 2.66 -0.13
C PHE A 70 -11.52 2.42 -1.47
N ILE A 71 -10.46 3.18 -1.74
CA ILE A 71 -9.70 3.12 -2.98
C ILE A 71 -8.41 2.30 -2.78
N TYR A 72 -8.11 1.87 -1.54
CA TYR A 72 -6.83 1.29 -1.14
C TYR A 72 -5.64 2.16 -1.60
N LYS A 73 -5.76 3.47 -1.40
CA LYS A 73 -4.79 4.47 -1.81
C LYS A 73 -4.09 5.05 -0.59
N GLY A 74 -2.76 5.02 -0.58
CA GLY A 74 -1.91 5.74 0.35
C GLY A 74 -1.31 6.98 -0.31
N LEU A 75 -1.12 8.05 0.46
CA LEU A 75 -0.51 9.30 0.01
C LEU A 75 0.55 9.76 1.02
N VAL A 76 1.70 10.18 0.50
CA VAL A 76 2.78 10.80 1.27
C VAL A 76 2.59 12.31 1.23
N ASN A 77 2.38 12.96 2.38
CA ASN A 77 2.18 14.41 2.46
C ASN A 77 3.53 15.16 2.44
#